data_AF-A0A140PNT6-F1
#
_entry.id   AF-A0A140PNT6-F1
#
_cell.length_a   1.000
_cell.length_b   1.000
_cell.length_c   1.000
_cell.angle_alpha   90.00
_cell.angle_beta   90.00
_cell.angle_gamma   90.00
#
_symmetry.space_group_name_H-M   'P 1'
#
loop_
_entity.id
_entity.type
_entity.pdbx_description
1 polymer ?
#
loop_
_entity_poly.entity_id
_entity_poly.type
_entity_poly.pdbx_seq_one_letter_code
_entity_poly.pdbx_strand_id
1 'polypeptide(L)'
;MFLFKKKENLFVDILDLKVDCSKIINIREAKLVYVNGKGKLTVEIGKTEPNIWQAPSKIKLNDIPLIQSKVSDIPTWCNLLATGYGIENANCKELLEIQEKINSDYVNLETSINNMKPLLTLFKSGFYLIADAICYPTDGENFFWNVPNNLTKNLTTAPAYIGEGTYVFNQPVYLYPTQTTNSYNKDRVDYYVEKFKNLDDNKPRAIVYNFEEFINFIIDGHHKACASIILKEPVSCILIIPDRIYKNYYKNICLNFSGILVDYKDIPKEYTQYIKKEKFSPSQEKIEIKDGIVNNREWEKEYINSAKHYLSLLDYANIIDIMQDNEIEVNDIFIKNCLENFDKDSQLKMKKLLYLLNFTDIKKAQETALKYARKTLREKEINKELKQLVYRILLNDKNNEEVENIFIDYIVYYSDNKEDPVLNIINSYWEKN
;
A
#
# COMPACT_ATOMS: atom_id res chain seq x y z
N MET A 1 -8.94 41.27 30.87
CA MET A 1 -8.34 41.32 29.52
C MET A 1 -8.89 40.15 28.73
N PHE A 2 -9.99 40.35 27.99
CA PHE A 2 -10.56 39.31 27.13
C PHE A 2 -9.68 39.19 25.88
N LEU A 3 -8.83 38.16 25.84
CA LEU A 3 -8.16 37.74 24.62
C LEU A 3 -9.23 37.21 23.67
N PHE A 4 -9.69 38.05 22.75
CA PHE A 4 -10.39 37.58 21.56
C PHE A 4 -9.45 36.64 20.81
N LYS A 5 -9.59 35.33 21.01
CA LYS A 5 -9.02 34.33 20.10
C LYS A 5 -9.57 34.67 18.72
N LYS A 6 -8.71 35.16 17.84
CA LYS A 6 -9.00 35.29 16.41
C LYS A 6 -9.53 33.94 15.98
N LYS A 7 -10.80 33.86 15.57
CA LYS A 7 -11.42 32.61 15.10
C LYS A 7 -10.53 32.13 13.95
N GLU A 8 -9.80 31.03 14.14
CA GLU A 8 -8.98 30.48 13.07
C GLU A 8 -9.92 30.17 11.91
N ASN A 9 -9.69 30.84 10.77
CA ASN A 9 -10.50 30.63 9.58
C ASN A 9 -10.07 29.32 8.93
N LEU A 10 -10.50 28.19 9.49
CA LEU A 10 -10.19 26.86 8.98
C LEU A 10 -11.05 26.58 7.75
N PHE A 11 -10.42 26.09 6.68
CA PHE A 11 -11.12 25.78 5.44
C PHE A 11 -10.39 24.68 4.66
N VAL A 12 -11.13 24.07 3.74
CA VAL A 12 -10.67 23.00 2.86
C VAL A 12 -11.25 23.30 1.49
N ASP A 13 -10.37 23.57 0.53
CA ASP A 13 -10.73 23.95 -0.83
C ASP A 13 -10.21 22.90 -1.82
N ILE A 14 -11.10 22.43 -2.68
CA ILE A 14 -10.75 21.57 -3.81
C ILE A 14 -10.33 22.48 -4.95
N LEU A 15 -9.13 22.25 -5.47
CA LEU A 15 -8.60 23.01 -6.60
C LEU A 15 -9.01 22.33 -7.90
N ASP A 16 -9.53 23.11 -8.85
CA ASP A 16 -9.87 22.63 -10.19
C ASP A 16 -8.60 22.56 -11.05
N LEU A 17 -7.75 21.59 -10.73
CA LEU A 17 -6.52 21.30 -11.44
C LEU A 17 -6.48 19.83 -11.83
N LYS A 18 -6.14 19.58 -13.10
CA LYS A 18 -5.90 18.22 -13.59
C LYS A 18 -4.57 17.72 -13.05
N VAL A 19 -4.59 16.56 -12.41
CA VAL A 19 -3.39 15.90 -11.88
C VAL A 19 -3.17 14.60 -12.66
N ASP A 20 -1.95 14.39 -13.15
CA ASP A 20 -1.58 13.16 -13.85
C ASP A 20 -1.19 12.06 -12.86
N CYS A 21 -2.08 11.08 -12.71
CA CYS A 21 -1.87 9.93 -11.83
C CYS A 21 -1.50 8.65 -12.61
N SER A 22 -1.25 8.74 -13.92
CA SER A 22 -1.07 7.57 -14.80
C SER A 22 0.03 6.59 -14.37
N LYS A 23 1.03 7.08 -13.63
CA LYS A 23 2.14 6.28 -13.12
C LYS A 23 1.86 5.54 -11.80
N ILE A 24 0.73 5.82 -11.16
CA ILE A 24 0.32 5.18 -9.89
C ILE A 24 -0.94 4.37 -10.17
N ILE A 25 -0.75 3.09 -10.47
CA ILE A 25 -1.80 2.23 -11.02
C ILE A 25 -2.96 1.97 -10.06
N ASN A 26 -2.75 2.17 -8.76
CA ASN A 26 -3.76 1.93 -7.74
C ASN A 26 -4.66 3.15 -7.48
N ILE A 27 -4.39 4.31 -8.12
CA ILE A 27 -5.23 5.51 -8.05
C ILE A 27 -6.18 5.56 -9.25
N ARG A 28 -7.48 5.71 -8.98
CA ARG A 28 -8.55 5.82 -9.99
C ARG A 28 -8.79 7.26 -10.41
N GLU A 29 -8.95 8.13 -9.43
CA GLU A 29 -9.10 9.57 -9.61
C GLU A 29 -8.45 10.32 -8.44
N ALA A 30 -8.01 11.56 -8.67
CA ALA A 30 -7.42 12.39 -7.63
C ALA A 30 -7.78 13.87 -7.79
N LYS A 31 -7.81 14.58 -6.67
CA LYS A 31 -8.03 16.01 -6.58
C LYS A 31 -6.94 16.65 -5.74
N LEU A 32 -6.43 17.79 -6.21
CA LEU A 32 -5.57 18.64 -5.40
C LEU A 32 -6.44 19.43 -4.42
N VAL A 33 -6.06 19.41 -3.16
CA VAL A 33 -6.82 20.05 -2.07
C VAL A 33 -5.87 20.93 -1.27
N TYR A 34 -6.27 22.18 -1.02
CA TYR A 34 -5.59 23.02 -0.06
C TYR A 34 -6.34 22.97 1.27
N VAL A 35 -5.60 22.75 2.34
CA VAL A 35 -6.13 22.73 3.71
C VAL A 35 -5.53 23.91 4.45
N ASN A 36 -6.39 24.72 5.09
CA ASN A 36 -5.99 25.59 6.19
C ASN A 36 -6.44 24.94 7.50
N GLY A 37 -5.51 24.25 8.16
CA GLY A 37 -5.82 23.33 9.25
C GLY A 37 -5.13 23.68 10.57
N LYS A 38 -5.51 22.96 11.62
CA LYS A 38 -5.09 23.17 13.01
C LYS A 38 -3.70 22.60 13.31
N GLY A 39 -3.17 21.71 12.47
CA GLY A 39 -1.93 20.98 12.77
C GLY A 39 -2.04 20.08 14.00
N LYS A 40 -3.17 19.39 14.16
CA LYS A 40 -3.40 18.36 15.19
C LYS A 40 -3.03 16.95 14.72
N LEU A 41 -3.13 16.67 13.42
CA LEU A 41 -2.52 15.52 12.77
C LEU A 41 -1.23 15.97 12.10
N THR A 42 -0.08 15.57 12.65
CA THR A 42 1.23 16.09 12.26
C THR A 42 2.33 15.04 12.32
N VAL A 43 3.36 15.24 11.50
CA VAL A 43 4.64 14.52 11.60
C VAL A 43 5.59 15.34 12.46
N GLU A 44 5.91 14.82 13.65
CA GLU A 44 6.98 15.33 14.51
C GLU A 44 8.30 14.69 14.08
N ILE A 45 9.32 15.50 13.83
CA ILE A 45 10.65 15.04 13.38
C ILE A 45 11.69 15.46 14.42
N GLY A 46 12.48 14.49 14.87
CA GLY A 46 13.45 14.69 15.94
C GLY A 46 14.77 15.24 15.44
N LYS A 47 15.75 15.22 16.34
CA LYS A 47 17.15 15.54 16.01
C LYS A 47 17.79 14.43 15.20
N THR A 48 18.44 14.82 14.10
CA THR A 48 19.35 13.94 13.35
C THR A 48 20.61 13.66 14.19
N GLU A 49 20.96 12.39 14.36
CA GLU A 49 22.20 12.00 15.03
C GLU A 49 23.38 12.00 14.04
N PRO A 50 24.64 12.22 14.50
CA PRO A 50 25.81 12.10 13.64
C PRO A 50 25.86 10.72 12.98
N ASN A 51 26.05 10.67 11.66
CA ASN A 51 26.07 9.47 10.81
C ASN A 51 24.71 8.81 10.52
N ILE A 52 23.58 9.39 10.97
CA ILE A 52 22.23 8.96 10.55
C ILE A 52 21.69 9.97 9.54
N TRP A 53 21.28 9.50 8.35
CA TRP A 53 20.86 10.37 7.24
C TRP A 53 19.47 10.98 7.40
N GLN A 54 18.66 10.47 8.33
CA GLN A 54 17.28 10.88 8.54
C GLN A 54 16.93 10.79 10.03
N ALA A 55 16.18 11.77 10.53
CA ALA A 55 15.80 11.84 11.93
C ALA A 55 14.64 10.89 12.26
N PRO A 56 14.55 10.36 13.50
CA PRO A 56 13.37 9.64 13.96
C PRO A 56 12.12 10.53 13.87
N SER A 57 10.97 9.93 13.62
CA SER A 57 9.72 10.67 13.48
C SER A 57 8.53 10.00 14.17
N LYS A 58 7.52 10.80 14.47
CA LYS A 58 6.23 10.32 15.00
C LYS A 58 5.10 11.01 14.25
N ILE A 59 4.17 10.21 13.75
CA ILE A 59 2.89 10.74 13.31
C ILE A 59 1.99 10.79 14.53
N LYS A 60 1.43 11.95 14.85
CA LYS A 60 0.57 12.14 16.01
C LYS A 60 -0.79 12.68 15.61
N LEU A 61 -1.81 12.32 16.38
CA LEU A 61 -3.10 12.99 16.42
C LEU A 61 -3.37 13.45 17.85
N ASN A 62 -3.60 14.75 18.07
CA ASN A 62 -3.80 15.33 19.41
C ASN A 62 -2.70 14.90 20.40
N ASP A 63 -1.45 14.96 19.95
CA ASP A 63 -0.26 14.57 20.72
C ASP A 63 -0.15 13.07 21.05
N ILE A 64 -1.10 12.23 20.60
CA ILE A 64 -1.04 10.77 20.69
C ILE A 64 -0.33 10.21 19.46
N PRO A 65 0.84 9.55 19.60
CA PRO A 65 1.49 8.89 18.48
C PRO A 65 0.63 7.78 17.90
N LEU A 66 0.41 7.83 16.59
CA LEU A 66 -0.27 6.83 15.80
C LEU A 66 0.72 5.86 15.17
N ILE A 67 1.88 6.38 14.73
CA ILE A 67 3.00 5.63 14.18
C ILE A 67 4.30 6.28 14.65
N GLN A 68 5.31 5.45 14.86
CA GLN A 68 6.64 5.86 15.25
C GLN A 68 7.64 5.25 14.26
N SER A 69 8.58 6.04 13.75
CA SER A 69 9.58 5.58 12.81
C SER A 69 10.99 6.00 13.21
N LYS A 70 11.95 5.14 12.86
CA LYS A 70 13.38 5.44 12.89
C LYS A 70 14.02 4.82 11.67
N VAL A 71 15.01 5.50 11.10
CA VAL A 71 15.77 4.96 9.97
C VAL A 71 16.60 3.77 10.42
N SER A 72 16.60 2.72 9.60
CA SER A 72 17.43 1.54 9.86
C SER A 72 18.91 1.88 9.70
N ASP A 73 19.76 1.30 10.55
CA ASP A 73 21.22 1.43 10.48
C ASP A 73 21.83 0.61 9.31
N ILE A 74 21.00 -0.02 8.48
CA ILE A 74 21.36 -0.92 7.37
C ILE A 74 21.25 -0.19 6.02
N PRO A 75 22.07 -0.50 5.00
CA PRO A 75 22.09 0.23 3.71
C PRO A 75 20.80 0.25 2.89
N THR A 76 19.76 -0.51 3.27
CA THR A 76 18.53 -0.69 2.46
C THR A 76 17.53 0.45 2.54
N TRP A 77 17.90 1.62 3.09
CA TRP A 77 17.08 2.85 3.22
C TRP A 77 15.67 2.71 3.83
N CYS A 78 15.28 1.53 4.29
CA CYS A 78 13.99 1.28 4.92
C CYS A 78 13.96 1.74 6.37
N ASN A 79 12.76 2.09 6.82
CA ASN A 79 12.49 2.50 8.18
C ASN A 79 12.13 1.29 9.05
N LEU A 80 12.54 1.40 10.31
CA LEU A 80 11.97 0.63 11.40
C LEU A 80 10.66 1.33 11.80
N LEU A 81 9.56 0.59 11.84
CA LEU A 81 8.26 1.07 12.32
C LEU A 81 7.94 0.42 13.66
N ALA A 82 7.39 1.23 14.55
CA ALA A 82 6.69 0.79 15.75
C ALA A 82 5.27 1.33 15.69
N THR A 83 4.33 0.57 16.24
CA THR A 83 2.95 1.03 16.32
C THR A 83 2.82 2.21 17.27
N GLY A 84 1.70 2.93 17.17
CA GLY A 84 1.34 3.98 18.11
C GLY A 84 0.57 3.48 19.32
N TYR A 85 -0.26 4.36 19.86
CA TYR A 85 -1.02 4.11 21.09
C TYR A 85 -2.53 4.03 20.89
N GLY A 86 -3.00 3.76 19.67
CA GLY A 86 -4.43 3.70 19.36
C GLY A 86 -5.01 5.06 18.96
N ILE A 87 -5.51 5.17 17.74
CA ILE A 87 -6.18 6.37 17.25
C ILE A 87 -7.47 6.68 18.03
N GLU A 88 -8.13 5.66 18.56
CA GLU A 88 -9.29 5.79 19.44
C GLU A 88 -8.96 6.52 20.75
N ASN A 89 -7.69 6.48 21.18
CA ASN A 89 -7.23 7.17 22.39
C ASN A 89 -6.89 8.64 22.15
N ALA A 90 -6.93 9.11 20.90
CA ALA A 90 -6.67 10.51 20.56
C ALA A 90 -7.85 11.45 20.88
N ASN A 91 -8.99 10.92 21.36
CA ASN A 91 -10.17 11.69 21.78
C ASN A 91 -10.58 12.76 20.76
N CYS A 92 -10.62 12.40 19.48
CA CYS A 92 -10.86 13.33 18.39
C CYS A 92 -12.33 13.36 17.97
N LYS A 93 -13.01 14.47 18.25
CA LYS A 93 -14.42 14.69 17.88
C LYS A 93 -14.62 14.67 16.37
N GLU A 94 -13.69 15.23 15.61
CA GLU A 94 -13.75 15.32 14.15
C GLU A 94 -13.77 13.94 13.48
N LEU A 95 -13.15 12.92 14.10
CA LEU A 95 -13.28 11.53 13.63
C LEU A 95 -14.70 10.99 13.86
N LEU A 96 -15.33 11.32 14.99
CA LEU A 96 -16.73 10.94 15.27
C LEU A 96 -17.72 11.63 14.32
N GLU A 97 -17.49 12.91 14.00
CA GLU A 97 -18.36 13.70 13.13
C GLU A 97 -18.48 13.16 11.70
N ILE A 98 -17.49 12.40 11.23
CA ILE A 98 -17.48 11.86 9.86
C ILE A 98 -17.97 10.41 9.78
N GLN A 99 -18.12 9.69 10.90
CA GLN A 99 -18.36 8.24 10.92
C GLN A 99 -19.56 7.77 10.10
N GLU A 100 -20.70 8.45 10.20
CA GLU A 100 -21.90 8.05 9.46
C GLU A 100 -21.66 8.16 7.94
N LYS A 101 -21.08 9.29 7.51
CA LYS A 101 -20.86 9.64 6.11
C LYS A 101 -19.78 8.82 5.42
N ILE A 102 -18.78 8.34 6.17
CA ILE A 102 -17.69 7.49 5.62
C ILE A 102 -18.07 6.01 5.60
N ASN A 103 -19.16 5.65 6.28
CA ASN A 103 -19.70 4.28 6.32
C ASN A 103 -20.89 4.09 5.39
N SER A 104 -21.44 5.18 4.83
CA SER A 104 -22.36 5.14 3.71
C SER A 104 -21.67 4.72 2.42
N ASP A 105 -22.47 4.39 1.42
CA ASP A 105 -21.98 3.98 0.11
C ASP A 105 -21.24 5.12 -0.57
N TYR A 106 -20.21 4.77 -1.34
CA TYR A 106 -19.41 5.72 -2.09
C TYR A 106 -20.24 6.34 -3.22
N VAL A 107 -20.11 7.66 -3.41
CA VAL A 107 -20.81 8.41 -4.46
C VAL A 107 -19.81 8.94 -5.49
N ASN A 108 -18.84 9.74 -5.03
CA ASN A 108 -17.72 10.25 -5.81
C ASN A 108 -16.66 10.87 -4.87
N LEU A 109 -15.49 11.19 -5.41
CA LEU A 109 -14.37 11.70 -4.64
C LEU A 109 -14.66 13.08 -4.02
N GLU A 110 -15.33 13.97 -4.75
CA GLU A 110 -15.67 15.31 -4.25
C GLU A 110 -16.63 15.27 -3.04
N THR A 111 -17.64 14.41 -3.09
CA THR A 111 -18.56 14.16 -1.97
C THR A 111 -17.80 13.62 -0.77
N SER A 112 -16.85 12.71 -1.00
CA SER A 112 -16.00 12.15 0.05
C SER A 112 -15.12 13.22 0.71
N ILE A 113 -14.47 14.07 -0.09
CA ILE A 113 -13.66 15.20 0.42
C ILE A 113 -14.54 16.15 1.25
N ASN A 114 -15.72 16.50 0.74
CA ASN A 114 -16.67 17.37 1.46
C ASN A 114 -17.14 16.76 2.79
N ASN A 115 -17.40 15.45 2.81
CA ASN A 115 -17.79 14.73 4.03
C ASN A 115 -16.66 14.66 5.05
N MET A 116 -15.41 14.60 4.62
CA MET A 116 -14.23 14.51 5.48
C MET A 116 -13.65 15.88 5.90
N LYS A 117 -14.28 17.00 5.53
CA LYS A 117 -13.78 18.34 5.93
C LYS A 117 -13.43 18.46 7.42
N PRO A 118 -14.23 17.95 8.38
CA PRO A 118 -13.84 17.97 9.80
C PRO A 118 -12.47 17.32 10.05
N LEU A 119 -12.24 16.12 9.53
CA LEU A 119 -10.95 15.41 9.61
C LEU A 119 -9.82 16.20 8.92
N LEU A 120 -10.05 16.68 7.70
CA LEU A 120 -9.03 17.39 6.94
C LEU A 120 -8.57 18.67 7.66
N THR A 121 -9.45 19.37 8.37
CA THR A 121 -9.04 20.55 9.17
C THR A 121 -8.12 20.22 10.34
N LEU A 122 -7.93 18.95 10.72
CA LEU A 122 -6.93 18.56 11.71
C LEU A 122 -5.51 18.64 11.15
N PHE A 123 -5.33 18.63 9.84
CA PHE A 123 -4.01 18.51 9.23
C PHE A 123 -3.25 19.83 9.36
N LYS A 124 -1.94 19.81 9.12
CA LYS A 124 -1.16 21.05 8.98
C LYS A 124 -1.63 21.80 7.73
N SER A 125 -1.67 23.13 7.78
CA SER A 125 -1.97 23.91 6.56
C SER A 125 -0.96 23.58 5.45
N GLY A 126 -1.45 23.28 4.26
CA GLY A 126 -0.64 22.75 3.16
C GLY A 126 -1.47 22.17 2.04
N PHE A 127 -0.79 21.64 1.02
CA PHE A 127 -1.44 20.98 -0.10
C PHE A 127 -1.45 19.47 0.12
N TYR A 128 -2.53 18.85 -0.31
CA TYR A 128 -2.74 17.41 -0.23
C TYR A 128 -3.32 16.93 -1.55
N LEU A 129 -2.82 15.80 -2.04
CA LEU A 129 -3.50 15.06 -3.08
C LEU A 129 -4.45 14.08 -2.39
N ILE A 130 -5.74 14.18 -2.68
CA ILE A 130 -6.75 13.25 -2.17
C ILE A 130 -7.26 12.41 -3.34
N ALA A 131 -7.22 11.10 -3.21
CA ALA A 131 -7.49 10.16 -4.31
C ALA A 131 -8.47 9.05 -3.90
N ASP A 132 -9.29 8.60 -4.85
CA ASP A 132 -9.96 7.29 -4.76
C ASP A 132 -8.96 6.23 -5.24
N ALA A 133 -8.62 5.29 -4.37
CA ALA A 133 -7.56 4.34 -4.59
C ALA A 133 -7.92 2.95 -4.05
N ILE A 134 -7.19 1.94 -4.51
CA ILE A 134 -7.21 0.60 -3.90
C ILE A 134 -5.92 0.38 -3.10
N CYS A 135 -6.05 -0.30 -1.96
CA CYS A 135 -4.94 -0.68 -1.10
C CYS A 135 -5.04 -2.15 -0.70
N TYR A 136 -3.92 -2.77 -0.35
CA TYR A 136 -3.87 -4.12 0.16
C TYR A 136 -3.89 -4.09 1.69
N PRO A 137 -4.75 -4.90 2.35
CA PRO A 137 -4.82 -5.00 3.81
C PRO A 137 -3.65 -5.81 4.39
N THR A 138 -2.43 -5.51 3.92
CA THR A 138 -1.16 -6.08 4.36
C THR A 138 -0.12 -4.98 4.48
N ASP A 139 0.94 -5.23 5.25
CA ASP A 139 2.10 -4.33 5.35
C ASP A 139 3.17 -4.61 4.28
N GLY A 140 2.82 -5.35 3.22
CA GLY A 140 3.73 -5.91 2.22
C GLY A 140 4.04 -7.39 2.41
N GLU A 141 3.86 -7.92 3.63
CA GLU A 141 4.17 -9.32 3.97
C GLU A 141 3.12 -9.96 4.89
N ASN A 142 2.68 -9.22 5.92
CA ASN A 142 1.82 -9.68 6.98
C ASN A 142 0.41 -9.08 6.87
N PHE A 143 -0.56 -9.70 7.53
CA PHE A 143 -1.85 -9.06 7.78
C PHE A 143 -1.64 -7.70 8.46
N PHE A 144 -2.26 -6.62 7.95
CA PHE A 144 -1.93 -5.26 8.39
C PHE A 144 -2.06 -5.08 9.91
N TRP A 145 -3.01 -5.73 10.57
CA TRP A 145 -3.22 -5.58 12.02
C TRP A 145 -2.40 -6.57 12.87
N ASN A 146 -1.63 -7.46 12.23
CA ASN A 146 -0.70 -8.38 12.86
C ASN A 146 0.75 -7.91 12.68
N VAL A 147 1.05 -6.73 13.24
CA VAL A 147 2.38 -6.12 13.20
C VAL A 147 2.96 -6.01 14.62
N PRO A 148 4.29 -6.01 14.78
CA PRO A 148 4.93 -5.85 16.09
C PRO A 148 4.75 -4.43 16.64
N ASN A 149 4.60 -4.32 17.96
CA ASN A 149 4.49 -3.03 18.63
C ASN A 149 5.85 -2.30 18.79
N ASN A 150 6.94 -3.06 18.83
CA ASN A 150 8.30 -2.55 18.92
C ASN A 150 8.88 -2.25 17.53
N LEU A 151 9.93 -1.42 17.50
CA LEU A 151 10.60 -1.04 16.25
C LEU A 151 11.07 -2.27 15.48
N THR A 152 10.48 -2.47 14.31
CA THR A 152 10.79 -3.59 13.41
C THR A 152 10.91 -3.09 11.98
N LYS A 153 11.80 -3.70 11.20
CA LYS A 153 12.04 -3.35 9.81
C LYS A 153 10.75 -3.50 9.01
N ASN A 154 10.39 -2.46 8.24
CA ASN A 154 9.33 -2.54 7.25
C ASN A 154 9.90 -2.17 5.88
N LEU A 155 9.88 -3.11 4.93
CA LEU A 155 10.47 -2.92 3.61
C LEU A 155 9.66 -1.96 2.72
N THR A 156 8.36 -1.79 2.98
CA THR A 156 7.46 -0.96 2.17
C THR A 156 7.64 0.54 2.36
N THR A 157 8.47 0.95 3.33
CA THR A 157 8.86 2.36 3.51
C THR A 157 10.06 2.75 2.65
N ALA A 158 10.59 1.85 1.81
CA ALA A 158 11.73 2.09 0.95
C ALA A 158 11.40 1.77 -0.52
N PRO A 159 12.19 2.32 -1.45
CA PRO A 159 12.14 1.90 -2.85
C PRO A 159 12.40 0.40 -2.99
N ALA A 160 11.62 -0.26 -3.84
CA ALA A 160 11.77 -1.68 -4.10
C ALA A 160 12.85 -1.90 -5.17
N TYR A 161 13.94 -2.58 -4.82
CA TYR A 161 14.97 -3.00 -5.76
C TYR A 161 14.58 -4.31 -6.44
N ILE A 162 14.42 -4.27 -7.77
CA ILE A 162 13.99 -5.45 -8.55
C ILE A 162 15.12 -6.08 -9.39
N GLY A 163 16.35 -5.56 -9.28
CA GLY A 163 17.54 -6.07 -9.97
C GLY A 163 18.13 -5.07 -10.98
N GLU A 164 19.37 -5.32 -11.43
CA GLU A 164 20.05 -4.57 -12.52
C GLU A 164 20.16 -3.05 -12.35
N GLY A 165 19.98 -2.53 -11.14
CA GLY A 165 19.99 -1.10 -10.87
C GLY A 165 18.59 -0.45 -10.94
N THR A 166 17.55 -1.24 -11.17
CA THR A 166 16.17 -0.79 -11.28
C THR A 166 15.49 -0.75 -9.91
N TYR A 167 14.81 0.37 -9.65
CA TYR A 167 14.07 0.62 -8.42
C TYR A 167 12.68 1.15 -8.76
N VAL A 168 11.66 0.67 -8.03
CA VAL A 168 10.30 1.21 -8.07
C VAL A 168 10.05 2.01 -6.80
N PHE A 169 9.44 3.18 -6.98
CA PHE A 169 9.22 4.18 -5.93
C PHE A 169 7.76 4.59 -5.89
N ASN A 170 7.34 5.16 -4.77
CA ASN A 170 6.17 6.02 -4.67
C ASN A 170 4.82 5.36 -5.05
N GLN A 171 4.58 4.11 -4.65
CA GLN A 171 3.35 3.38 -4.96
C GLN A 171 2.53 3.06 -3.69
N PRO A 172 1.71 4.00 -3.20
CA PRO A 172 1.03 3.91 -1.91
C PRO A 172 -0.07 2.83 -1.88
N VAL A 173 0.30 1.56 -1.69
CA VAL A 173 -0.61 0.41 -1.80
C VAL A 173 -0.80 -0.38 -0.50
N TYR A 174 0.19 -0.43 0.40
CA TYR A 174 0.12 -1.25 1.61
C TYR A 174 -0.48 -0.49 2.79
N LEU A 175 -1.02 -1.21 3.77
CA LEU A 175 -1.69 -0.65 4.95
C LEU A 175 -0.94 -0.97 6.25
N TYR A 176 -0.93 0.01 7.15
CA TYR A 176 -0.44 -0.09 8.52
C TYR A 176 -1.52 0.35 9.52
N PRO A 177 -1.66 -0.33 10.67
CA PRO A 177 -2.75 -0.08 11.60
C PRO A 177 -2.43 1.10 12.52
N THR A 178 -3.49 1.67 13.09
CA THR A 178 -3.40 2.80 14.04
C THR A 178 -4.36 2.61 15.21
N GLN A 179 -5.42 1.81 15.06
CA GLN A 179 -6.37 1.45 16.09
C GLN A 179 -5.89 0.22 16.86
N THR A 180 -6.07 0.16 18.18
CA THR A 180 -5.68 -1.04 18.94
C THR A 180 -6.62 -2.22 18.65
N THR A 181 -6.09 -3.44 18.74
CA THR A 181 -6.86 -4.67 18.53
C THR A 181 -8.00 -4.86 19.53
N ASN A 182 -8.02 -4.12 20.64
CA ASN A 182 -9.15 -4.12 21.59
C ASN A 182 -10.43 -3.52 20.97
N SER A 183 -10.28 -2.71 19.91
CA SER A 183 -11.40 -2.16 19.14
C SER A 183 -11.90 -3.11 18.05
N TYR A 184 -11.26 -4.27 17.85
CA TYR A 184 -11.73 -5.27 16.92
C TYR A 184 -13.14 -5.73 17.31
N ASN A 185 -14.03 -5.79 16.32
CA ASN A 185 -15.41 -6.20 16.50
C ASN A 185 -15.81 -7.10 15.33
N LYS A 186 -16.03 -8.39 15.61
CA LYS A 186 -16.36 -9.38 14.58
C LYS A 186 -17.69 -9.06 13.88
N ASP A 187 -18.73 -8.69 14.63
CA ASP A 187 -20.05 -8.35 14.04
C ASP A 187 -19.93 -7.19 13.05
N ARG A 188 -19.05 -6.22 13.33
CA ARG A 188 -18.78 -5.10 12.42
C ARG A 188 -18.03 -5.55 11.17
N VAL A 189 -17.11 -6.50 11.29
CA VAL A 189 -16.45 -7.12 10.13
C VAL A 189 -17.46 -7.88 9.29
N ASP A 190 -18.28 -8.73 9.91
CA ASP A 190 -19.29 -9.54 9.23
C ASP A 190 -20.32 -8.65 8.50
N TYR A 191 -20.72 -7.54 9.12
CA TYR A 191 -21.53 -6.50 8.46
C TYR A 191 -20.89 -5.98 7.16
N TYR A 192 -19.60 -5.65 7.17
CA TYR A 192 -18.92 -5.18 5.96
C TYR A 192 -18.69 -6.29 4.94
N VAL A 193 -18.44 -7.53 5.37
CA VAL A 193 -18.35 -8.69 4.47
C VAL A 193 -19.64 -8.84 3.68
N GLU A 194 -20.80 -8.84 4.36
CA GLU A 194 -22.10 -8.93 3.69
C GLU A 194 -22.40 -7.69 2.86
N LYS A 195 -22.04 -6.49 3.34
CA LYS A 195 -22.20 -5.26 2.57
C LYS A 195 -21.37 -5.28 1.28
N PHE A 196 -20.13 -5.75 1.31
CA PHE A 196 -19.22 -5.77 0.17
C PHE A 196 -19.58 -6.82 -0.86
N LYS A 197 -20.15 -7.97 -0.47
CA LYS A 197 -20.69 -8.96 -1.42
C LYS A 197 -21.82 -8.41 -2.28
N ASN A 198 -22.55 -7.41 -1.78
CA ASN A 198 -23.72 -6.81 -2.44
C ASN A 198 -23.41 -5.48 -3.15
N LEU A 199 -22.18 -4.97 -3.04
CA LEU A 199 -21.77 -3.71 -3.65
C LEU A 199 -20.58 -3.94 -4.56
N ASP A 200 -20.57 -3.27 -5.71
CA ASP A 200 -19.42 -3.25 -6.61
C ASP A 200 -18.55 -2.02 -6.31
N ASP A 201 -18.50 -1.04 -7.21
CA ASP A 201 -17.68 0.17 -7.03
C ASP A 201 -18.16 1.13 -5.91
N ASN A 202 -19.37 0.95 -5.39
CA ASN A 202 -19.97 1.82 -4.37
C ASN A 202 -19.61 1.44 -2.92
N LYS A 203 -18.69 0.50 -2.71
CA LYS A 203 -18.24 0.09 -1.36
C LYS A 203 -17.81 1.31 -0.52
N PRO A 204 -18.26 1.44 0.75
CA PRO A 204 -17.75 2.46 1.66
C PRO A 204 -16.21 2.47 1.71
N ARG A 205 -15.60 3.65 1.58
CA ARG A 205 -14.14 3.77 1.52
C ARG A 205 -13.52 3.79 2.92
N ALA A 206 -12.38 3.11 3.08
CA ALA A 206 -11.48 3.40 4.20
C ALA A 206 -10.78 4.75 3.99
N ILE A 207 -10.25 5.37 5.03
CA ILE A 207 -9.47 6.61 4.92
C ILE A 207 -8.05 6.29 5.31
N VAL A 208 -7.11 6.58 4.43
CA VAL A 208 -5.70 6.25 4.64
C VAL A 208 -4.82 7.45 4.31
N TYR A 209 -3.70 7.57 5.01
CA TYR A 209 -2.72 8.64 4.82
C TYR A 209 -1.39 8.04 4.42
N ASN A 210 -0.81 8.52 3.33
CA ASN A 210 0.48 8.05 2.86
C ASN A 210 1.59 8.56 3.77
N PHE A 211 2.38 7.63 4.28
CA PHE A 211 3.55 7.96 5.08
C PHE A 211 4.77 8.11 4.20
N GLU A 212 5.16 7.02 3.53
CA GLU A 212 6.35 6.94 2.68
C GLU A 212 6.21 5.80 1.67
N GLU A 213 6.77 6.02 0.48
CA GLU A 213 6.92 5.03 -0.59
C GLU A 213 5.64 4.21 -0.84
N PHE A 214 5.55 2.99 -0.28
CA PHE A 214 4.43 2.10 -0.51
C PHE A 214 3.43 2.01 0.65
N ILE A 215 3.76 2.56 1.83
CA ILE A 215 2.99 2.34 3.06
C ILE A 215 2.02 3.50 3.35
N ASN A 216 0.79 3.15 3.68
CA ASN A 216 -0.23 4.05 4.16
C ASN A 216 -0.71 3.61 5.54
N PHE A 217 -1.06 4.56 6.39
CA PHE A 217 -1.70 4.24 7.65
C PHE A 217 -3.19 4.51 7.62
N ILE A 218 -3.94 3.62 8.24
CA ILE A 218 -5.40 3.73 8.28
C ILE A 218 -5.78 4.80 9.30
N ILE A 219 -6.54 5.82 8.90
CA ILE A 219 -7.19 6.77 9.79
C ILE A 219 -8.55 6.23 10.22
N ASP A 220 -9.32 5.68 9.28
CA ASP A 220 -10.60 5.01 9.54
C ASP A 220 -10.77 3.83 8.58
N GLY A 221 -11.42 2.76 9.05
CA GLY A 221 -11.76 1.61 8.20
C GLY A 221 -10.98 0.34 8.50
N HIS A 222 -10.44 0.16 9.71
CA HIS A 222 -9.77 -1.09 10.10
C HIS A 222 -10.68 -2.32 9.93
N HIS A 223 -11.96 -2.23 10.28
CA HIS A 223 -12.93 -3.32 10.04
C HIS A 223 -13.29 -3.50 8.56
N LYS A 224 -13.26 -2.44 7.73
CA LYS A 224 -13.41 -2.54 6.27
C LYS A 224 -12.24 -3.33 5.68
N ALA A 225 -11.01 -3.02 6.11
CA ALA A 225 -9.82 -3.76 5.72
C ALA A 225 -9.86 -5.23 6.18
N CYS A 226 -10.40 -5.50 7.37
CA CYS A 226 -10.65 -6.87 7.85
C CYS A 226 -11.69 -7.61 7.00
N ALA A 227 -12.74 -6.94 6.52
CA ALA A 227 -13.72 -7.55 5.64
C ALA A 227 -13.14 -7.86 4.25
N SER A 228 -12.39 -6.92 3.68
CA SER A 228 -11.70 -7.08 2.41
C SER A 228 -10.71 -8.26 2.43
N ILE A 229 -9.96 -8.46 3.52
CA ILE A 229 -9.03 -9.59 3.61
C ILE A 229 -9.74 -10.94 3.71
N ILE A 230 -10.89 -11.04 4.39
CA ILE A 230 -11.71 -12.26 4.40
C ILE A 230 -12.21 -12.55 2.97
N LEU A 231 -12.64 -11.52 2.27
CA LEU A 231 -13.09 -11.62 0.88
C LEU A 231 -11.95 -11.79 -0.13
N LYS A 232 -10.69 -11.62 0.29
CA LYS A 232 -9.49 -11.62 -0.55
C LYS A 232 -9.54 -10.56 -1.66
N GLU A 233 -10.18 -9.43 -1.38
CA GLU A 233 -10.31 -8.30 -2.29
C GLU A 233 -9.45 -7.11 -1.80
N PRO A 234 -9.00 -6.20 -2.69
CA PRO A 234 -8.41 -4.94 -2.28
C PRO A 234 -9.39 -4.09 -1.46
N VAL A 235 -8.86 -3.22 -0.60
CA VAL A 235 -9.64 -2.23 0.15
C VAL A 235 -9.81 -0.98 -0.70
N SER A 236 -11.04 -0.59 -0.97
CA SER A 236 -11.31 0.73 -1.56
C SER A 236 -11.09 1.83 -0.52
N CYS A 237 -10.28 2.83 -0.86
CA CYS A 237 -9.79 3.85 0.07
C CYS A 237 -9.91 5.26 -0.49
N ILE A 238 -10.16 6.23 0.38
CA ILE A 238 -9.74 7.61 0.15
C ILE A 238 -8.32 7.76 0.69
N LEU A 239 -7.38 7.89 -0.24
CA LEU A 239 -5.96 8.04 0.02
C LEU A 239 -5.60 9.53 0.09
N ILE A 240 -4.93 9.93 1.17
CA ILE A 240 -4.44 11.30 1.37
C ILE A 240 -2.91 11.30 1.31
N ILE A 241 -2.35 12.04 0.37
CA ILE A 241 -0.91 12.17 0.16
C ILE A 241 -0.49 13.62 0.47
N PRO A 242 0.35 13.86 1.49
CA PRO A 242 0.86 15.19 1.80
C PRO A 242 1.84 15.68 0.72
N ASP A 243 1.90 17.00 0.51
CA ASP A 243 2.89 17.58 -0.39
C ASP A 243 4.32 17.50 0.16
N ARG A 244 5.29 17.38 -0.75
CA ARG A 244 6.70 17.66 -0.51
C ARG A 244 7.18 18.68 -1.54
N ILE A 245 7.82 19.76 -1.09
CA ILE A 245 8.44 20.72 -2.00
C ILE A 245 9.63 20.07 -2.67
N TYR A 246 9.59 19.98 -4.00
CA TYR A 246 10.61 19.35 -4.81
C TYR A 246 11.14 20.31 -5.87
N LYS A 247 12.42 20.17 -6.24
CA LYS A 247 12.99 20.82 -7.42
C LYS A 247 13.19 19.76 -8.49
N ASN A 248 12.50 19.90 -9.62
CA ASN A 248 12.65 18.97 -10.72
C ASN A 248 14.01 19.13 -11.43
N TYR A 249 14.29 18.25 -12.40
CA TYR A 249 15.54 18.25 -13.18
C TYR A 249 15.82 19.61 -13.85
N TYR A 250 14.78 20.33 -14.26
CA TYR A 250 14.85 21.66 -14.86
C TYR A 250 14.92 22.80 -13.83
N LYS A 251 15.10 22.47 -12.54
CA LYS A 251 15.14 23.39 -11.40
C LYS A 251 13.84 24.16 -11.16
N ASN A 252 12.73 23.74 -11.76
CA ASN A 252 11.41 24.29 -11.39
C ASN A 252 11.00 23.75 -10.03
N ILE A 253 10.33 24.59 -9.25
CA ILE A 253 9.74 24.19 -7.98
C ILE A 253 8.40 23.51 -8.29
N CYS A 254 8.22 22.29 -7.80
CA CYS A 254 7.01 21.51 -7.95
C CYS A 254 6.53 21.05 -6.57
N LEU A 255 5.23 20.82 -6.43
CA LEU A 255 4.68 20.00 -5.36
C LEU A 255 4.79 18.54 -5.78
N ASN A 256 5.34 17.69 -4.92
CA ASN A 256 5.48 16.26 -5.15
C ASN A 256 4.58 15.48 -4.19
N PHE A 257 3.65 14.71 -4.74
CA PHE A 257 2.71 13.86 -4.03
C PHE A 257 3.01 12.40 -4.37
N SER A 258 4.06 11.84 -3.76
CA SER A 258 4.49 10.46 -4.04
C SER A 258 4.69 10.24 -5.56
N GLY A 259 5.58 11.00 -6.19
CA GLY A 259 5.91 10.87 -7.61
C GLY A 259 4.95 11.61 -8.56
N ILE A 260 3.76 12.01 -8.10
CA ILE A 260 2.87 12.89 -8.84
C ILE A 260 3.33 14.34 -8.67
N LEU A 261 3.73 14.97 -9.78
CA LEU A 261 4.28 16.32 -9.78
C LEU A 261 3.24 17.34 -10.26
N VAL A 262 3.08 18.41 -9.49
CA VAL A 262 2.31 19.61 -9.90
C VAL A 262 3.27 20.79 -9.96
N ASP A 263 3.42 21.39 -11.13
CA ASP A 263 4.28 22.56 -11.31
C ASP A 263 3.71 23.75 -10.54
N TYR A 264 4.59 24.50 -9.83
CA TYR A 264 4.18 25.67 -9.06
C TYR A 264 3.42 26.72 -9.89
N LYS A 265 3.76 26.83 -11.17
CA LYS A 265 3.14 27.79 -12.10
C LYS A 265 1.64 27.51 -12.34
N ASP A 266 1.21 26.26 -12.13
CA ASP A 266 -0.16 25.82 -12.38
C ASP A 266 -1.04 26.02 -11.13
N ILE A 267 -0.46 26.30 -9.97
CA ILE A 267 -1.21 26.60 -8.74
C ILE A 267 -1.87 27.99 -8.85
N PRO A 268 -3.17 28.14 -8.52
CA PRO A 268 -3.84 29.44 -8.58
C PRO A 268 -3.17 30.47 -7.68
N LYS A 269 -3.10 31.71 -8.16
CA LYS A 269 -2.33 32.79 -7.52
C LYS A 269 -2.74 33.03 -6.08
N GLU A 270 -4.03 32.91 -5.73
CA GLU A 270 -4.50 33.09 -4.37
C GLU A 270 -3.92 32.09 -3.35
N TYR A 271 -3.44 30.92 -3.80
CA TYR A 271 -2.82 29.92 -2.93
C TYR A 271 -1.29 30.00 -2.89
N THR A 272 -0.67 30.70 -3.83
CA THR A 272 0.80 30.84 -3.89
C THR A 272 1.40 31.45 -2.62
N GLN A 273 0.66 32.35 -1.97
CA GLN A 273 1.04 32.96 -0.68
C GLN A 273 1.16 31.95 0.47
N TYR A 274 0.48 30.80 0.37
CA TYR A 274 0.50 29.76 1.40
C TYR A 274 1.63 28.75 1.21
N ILE A 275 2.30 28.77 0.06
CA ILE A 275 3.46 27.93 -0.22
C ILE A 275 4.66 28.52 0.53
N LYS A 276 4.81 28.11 1.80
CA LYS A 276 5.99 28.45 2.58
C LYS A 276 7.15 27.62 2.06
N LYS A 277 8.27 28.28 1.69
CA LYS A 277 9.57 27.61 1.61
C LYS A 277 9.97 27.22 3.03
N GLU A 278 9.44 26.12 3.55
CA GLU A 278 9.89 25.59 4.82
C GLU A 278 11.37 25.23 4.68
N LYS A 279 12.22 25.91 5.45
CA LYS A 279 13.55 25.39 5.75
C LYS A 279 13.32 24.21 6.68
N PHE A 280 13.22 23.00 6.14
CA PHE A 280 13.27 21.77 6.94
C PHE A 280 14.51 21.84 7.82
N SER A 281 14.27 22.13 9.09
CA SER A 281 15.29 22.11 10.12
C SER A 281 14.80 21.04 11.09
N PRO A 282 15.47 19.88 11.16
CA PRO A 282 15.18 18.87 12.17
C PRO A 282 15.09 19.54 13.54
N SER A 283 14.18 19.07 14.39
CA SER A 283 14.12 19.57 15.76
C SER A 283 15.48 19.41 16.42
N GLN A 284 15.85 20.33 17.32
CA GLN A 284 17.03 20.11 18.17
C GLN A 284 16.73 19.12 19.31
N GLU A 285 15.46 18.76 19.51
CA GLU A 285 15.01 17.85 20.55
C GLU A 285 15.11 16.40 20.09
N LYS A 286 15.57 15.53 21.00
CA LYS A 286 15.58 14.09 20.77
C LYS A 286 14.15 13.55 20.88
N ILE A 287 13.73 12.77 19.89
CA ILE A 287 12.50 11.99 19.98
C ILE A 287 12.85 10.62 20.56
N GLU A 288 12.17 10.27 21.64
CA GLU A 288 12.22 8.93 22.22
C GLU A 288 11.17 8.04 21.56
N ILE A 289 11.57 6.92 20.96
CA ILE A 289 10.63 5.91 20.45
C ILE A 289 10.41 4.88 21.56
N LYS A 290 9.15 4.53 21.81
CA LYS A 290 8.77 3.48 22.77
C LYS A 290 7.92 2.44 22.05
N ASP A 291 7.80 1.27 22.65
CA ASP A 291 6.89 0.24 22.16
C ASP A 291 5.46 0.78 22.14
N GLY A 292 4.77 0.53 21.02
CA GLY A 292 3.36 0.83 20.89
C GLY A 292 2.48 -0.19 21.64
N ILE A 293 1.17 -0.05 21.46
CA ILE A 293 0.18 -0.93 22.11
C ILE A 293 -0.94 -1.34 21.15
N VAL A 294 -0.73 -1.20 19.84
CA VAL A 294 -1.77 -1.47 18.85
C VAL A 294 -2.11 -2.95 18.81
N ASN A 295 -1.13 -3.85 18.74
CA ASN A 295 -1.35 -5.28 18.61
C ASN A 295 -1.18 -5.98 19.96
N ASN A 296 -2.30 -6.40 20.57
CA ASN A 296 -2.31 -7.06 21.89
C ASN A 296 -2.97 -8.45 21.84
N ARG A 297 -3.10 -9.06 20.66
CA ARG A 297 -3.74 -10.36 20.49
C ARG A 297 -3.05 -11.18 19.41
N GLU A 298 -3.34 -12.48 19.43
CA GLU A 298 -3.10 -13.33 18.27
C GLU A 298 -4.29 -13.25 17.30
N TRP A 299 -3.98 -13.41 16.01
CA TRP A 299 -4.93 -13.37 14.92
C TRP A 299 -5.29 -14.76 14.43
N GLU A 300 -6.55 -14.92 14.05
CA GLU A 300 -7.08 -16.16 13.48
C GLU A 300 -6.33 -16.52 12.18
N LYS A 301 -6.14 -17.83 11.96
CA LYS A 301 -5.45 -18.34 10.76
C LYS A 301 -6.07 -17.85 9.46
N GLU A 302 -7.37 -17.62 9.44
CA GLU A 302 -8.09 -17.06 8.29
C GLU A 302 -7.48 -15.73 7.83
N TYR A 303 -7.23 -14.78 8.75
CA TYR A 303 -6.60 -13.50 8.41
C TYR A 303 -5.16 -13.68 7.93
N ILE A 304 -4.38 -14.50 8.63
CA ILE A 304 -2.96 -14.74 8.32
C ILE A 304 -2.79 -15.43 6.97
N ASN A 305 -3.65 -16.40 6.65
CA ASN A 305 -3.61 -17.12 5.39
C ASN A 305 -4.15 -16.26 4.24
N SER A 306 -5.21 -15.48 4.46
CA SER A 306 -5.74 -14.58 3.43
C SER A 306 -4.79 -13.44 3.08
N ALA A 307 -3.94 -12.98 4.02
CA ALA A 307 -2.90 -11.99 3.73
C ALA A 307 -1.94 -12.44 2.61
N LYS A 308 -1.71 -13.75 2.48
CA LYS A 308 -0.82 -14.33 1.44
C LYS A 308 -1.41 -14.25 0.02
N HIS A 309 -2.68 -13.88 -0.12
CA HIS A 309 -3.31 -13.69 -1.42
C HIS A 309 -2.86 -12.40 -2.13
N TYR A 310 -2.41 -11.41 -1.36
CA TYR A 310 -1.99 -10.12 -1.89
C TYR A 310 -0.55 -10.17 -2.37
N LEU A 311 -0.23 -9.33 -3.36
CA LEU A 311 1.12 -9.25 -3.93
C LEU A 311 2.11 -8.76 -2.87
N SER A 312 3.24 -9.46 -2.77
CA SER A 312 4.39 -8.99 -1.99
C SER A 312 4.94 -7.70 -2.60
N LEU A 313 5.74 -6.95 -1.82
CA LEU A 313 6.39 -5.72 -2.29
C LEU A 313 7.13 -5.92 -3.62
N LEU A 314 7.90 -7.01 -3.73
CA LEU A 314 8.67 -7.30 -4.94
C LEU A 314 7.77 -7.69 -6.11
N ASP A 315 6.73 -8.49 -5.88
CA ASP A 315 5.81 -8.88 -6.96
C ASP A 315 5.05 -7.65 -7.50
N TYR A 316 4.59 -6.79 -6.60
CA TYR A 316 3.94 -5.52 -6.98
C TYR A 316 4.91 -4.59 -7.73
N ALA A 317 6.15 -4.44 -7.24
CA ALA A 317 7.16 -3.63 -7.92
C ALA A 317 7.49 -4.15 -9.33
N ASN A 318 7.60 -5.46 -9.51
CA ASN A 318 7.78 -6.05 -10.84
C ASN A 318 6.62 -5.68 -11.78
N ILE A 319 5.37 -5.74 -11.31
CA ILE A 319 4.20 -5.33 -12.11
C ILE A 319 4.30 -3.85 -12.52
N ILE A 320 4.69 -2.97 -11.61
CA ILE A 320 4.84 -1.54 -11.91
C ILE A 320 5.91 -1.30 -12.96
N ASP A 321 7.07 -1.93 -12.82
CA ASP A 321 8.16 -1.83 -13.81
C ASP A 321 7.68 -2.26 -15.19
N ILE A 322 7.01 -3.41 -15.28
CA ILE A 322 6.45 -3.95 -16.52
C ILE A 322 5.41 -3.01 -17.13
N MET A 323 4.53 -2.43 -16.31
CA MET A 323 3.48 -1.53 -16.80
C MET A 323 4.03 -0.16 -17.24
N GLN A 324 5.17 0.25 -16.71
CA GLN A 324 5.86 1.47 -17.14
C GLN A 324 6.81 1.22 -18.33
N ASP A 325 7.20 -0.03 -18.54
CA ASP A 325 7.97 -0.53 -19.66
C ASP A 325 7.06 -0.72 -20.90
N ASN A 326 7.02 0.29 -21.77
CA ASN A 326 6.20 0.28 -23.00
C ASN A 326 6.69 -0.74 -24.05
N GLU A 327 7.73 -1.54 -23.78
CA GLU A 327 8.30 -2.47 -24.75
C GLU A 327 7.53 -3.81 -24.87
N ILE A 328 6.62 -4.11 -23.93
CA ILE A 328 5.92 -5.40 -23.89
C ILE A 328 4.44 -5.24 -24.26
N GLU A 329 4.11 -5.55 -25.51
CA GLU A 329 2.73 -5.72 -25.94
C GLU A 329 2.28 -7.17 -25.72
N VAL A 330 1.48 -7.41 -24.68
CA VAL A 330 0.94 -8.75 -24.41
C VAL A 330 -0.16 -9.10 -25.39
N ASN A 331 0.18 -9.91 -26.39
CA ASN A 331 -0.75 -10.51 -27.35
C ASN A 331 -0.53 -12.04 -27.42
N ASP A 332 -1.43 -12.75 -28.08
CA ASP A 332 -1.37 -14.23 -28.11
C ASP A 332 -0.11 -14.75 -28.84
N ILE A 333 0.46 -13.97 -29.76
CA ILE A 333 1.74 -14.30 -30.43
C ILE A 333 2.89 -14.24 -29.41
N PHE A 334 2.95 -13.18 -28.60
CA PHE A 334 3.95 -13.03 -27.54
C PHE A 334 3.85 -14.17 -26.51
N ILE A 335 2.63 -14.51 -26.07
CA ILE A 335 2.39 -15.61 -25.13
C ILE A 335 2.87 -16.94 -25.74
N LYS A 336 2.53 -17.20 -27.00
CA LYS A 336 2.95 -18.42 -27.71
C LYS A 336 4.47 -18.52 -27.80
N ASN A 337 5.15 -17.43 -28.16
CA ASN A 337 6.61 -17.40 -28.25
C ASN A 337 7.26 -17.71 -26.89
N CYS A 338 6.75 -17.14 -25.79
CA CYS A 338 7.25 -17.42 -24.44
C CYS A 338 7.01 -18.88 -24.00
N LEU A 339 6.00 -19.56 -24.58
CA LEU A 339 5.71 -20.98 -24.32
C LEU A 339 6.53 -21.95 -25.20
N GLU A 340 7.23 -21.46 -26.22
CA GLU A 340 7.98 -22.28 -27.18
C GLU A 340 9.50 -22.16 -27.03
N ASN A 341 9.99 -21.07 -26.44
CA ASN A 341 11.42 -20.83 -26.21
C ASN A 341 11.73 -20.69 -24.71
N PHE A 342 12.80 -21.35 -24.25
CA PHE A 342 13.23 -21.39 -22.85
C PHE A 342 14.63 -20.82 -22.63
N ASP A 343 15.17 -20.03 -23.56
CA ASP A 343 16.37 -19.23 -23.28
C ASP A 343 16.13 -18.20 -22.16
N LYS A 344 17.22 -17.61 -21.64
CA LYS A 344 17.15 -16.68 -20.49
C LYS A 344 16.23 -15.48 -20.74
N ASP A 345 16.21 -14.96 -21.96
CA ASP A 345 15.40 -13.79 -22.34
C ASP A 345 13.91 -14.17 -22.39
N SER A 346 13.59 -15.31 -22.98
CA SER A 346 12.24 -15.86 -23.07
C SER A 346 11.68 -16.22 -21.70
N GLN A 347 12.50 -16.77 -20.80
CA GLN A 347 12.12 -17.00 -19.40
C GLN A 347 11.85 -15.69 -18.66
N LEU A 348 12.66 -14.64 -18.86
CA LEU A 348 12.41 -13.32 -18.27
C LEU A 348 11.10 -12.71 -18.77
N LYS A 349 10.84 -12.81 -20.08
CA LYS A 349 9.57 -12.39 -20.71
C LYS A 349 8.38 -13.17 -20.16
N MET A 350 8.50 -14.49 -19.98
CA MET A 350 7.45 -15.30 -19.35
C MET A 350 7.21 -14.87 -17.90
N LYS A 351 8.26 -14.60 -17.13
CA LYS A 351 8.13 -14.08 -15.75
C LYS A 351 7.35 -12.77 -15.73
N LYS A 352 7.72 -11.81 -16.59
CA LYS A 352 7.02 -10.53 -16.73
C LYS A 352 5.55 -10.72 -17.15
N LEU A 353 5.30 -11.57 -18.14
CA LEU A 353 3.95 -11.91 -18.62
C LEU A 353 3.07 -12.46 -17.49
N LEU A 354 3.57 -13.43 -16.72
CA LEU A 354 2.81 -14.07 -15.65
C LEU A 354 2.48 -13.08 -14.53
N TYR A 355 3.39 -12.17 -14.18
CA TYR A 355 3.09 -11.10 -13.24
C TYR A 355 1.97 -10.19 -13.72
N LEU A 356 2.05 -9.71 -14.96
CA LEU A 356 1.05 -8.82 -15.54
C LEU A 356 -0.31 -9.50 -15.68
N LEU A 357 -0.35 -10.75 -16.15
CA LEU A 357 -1.59 -11.52 -16.25
C LEU A 357 -2.16 -11.81 -14.86
N ASN A 358 -1.34 -12.20 -13.88
CA ASN A 358 -1.85 -12.47 -12.53
C ASN A 358 -2.48 -11.22 -11.88
N PHE A 359 -2.08 -10.02 -12.32
CA PHE A 359 -2.69 -8.76 -11.91
C PHE A 359 -3.93 -8.37 -12.72
N THR A 360 -3.94 -8.62 -14.04
CA THR A 360 -4.98 -8.12 -14.96
C THR A 360 -6.03 -9.16 -15.36
N ASP A 361 -5.67 -10.44 -15.44
CA ASP A 361 -6.52 -11.57 -15.85
C ASP A 361 -6.01 -12.88 -15.22
N ILE A 362 -6.47 -13.15 -13.99
CA ILE A 362 -6.07 -14.32 -13.20
C ILE A 362 -6.32 -15.63 -13.95
N LYS A 363 -7.43 -15.75 -14.69
CA LYS A 363 -7.75 -16.97 -15.44
C LYS A 363 -6.72 -17.20 -16.55
N LYS A 364 -6.42 -16.16 -17.33
CA LYS A 364 -5.39 -16.25 -18.38
C LYS A 364 -4.00 -16.51 -17.78
N ALA A 365 -3.70 -15.98 -16.59
CA ALA A 365 -2.48 -16.28 -15.85
C ALA A 365 -2.40 -17.78 -15.49
N GLN A 366 -3.47 -18.34 -14.92
CA GLN A 366 -3.56 -19.75 -14.55
C GLN A 366 -3.41 -20.67 -15.78
N GLU A 367 -4.12 -20.38 -16.88
CA GLU A 367 -3.99 -21.13 -18.12
C GLU A 367 -2.57 -21.10 -18.70
N THR A 368 -1.93 -19.92 -18.67
CA THR A 368 -0.57 -19.73 -19.19
C THR A 368 0.44 -20.44 -18.31
N ALA A 369 0.32 -20.31 -16.98
CA ALA A 369 1.15 -21.00 -16.00
C ALA A 369 1.03 -22.53 -16.14
N LEU A 370 -0.17 -23.06 -16.36
CA LEU A 370 -0.42 -24.49 -16.51
C LEU A 370 0.25 -25.03 -17.79
N LYS A 371 0.10 -24.31 -18.91
CA LYS A 371 0.77 -24.64 -20.18
C LYS A 371 2.30 -24.62 -20.01
N TYR A 372 2.83 -23.61 -19.31
CA TYR A 372 4.27 -23.49 -19.07
C TYR A 372 4.79 -24.61 -18.16
N ALA A 373 4.09 -24.92 -17.06
CA ALA A 373 4.45 -25.97 -16.12
C ALA A 373 4.52 -27.35 -16.80
N ARG A 374 3.55 -27.67 -17.66
CA ARG A 374 3.53 -28.93 -18.44
C ARG A 374 4.75 -29.07 -19.33
N LYS A 375 5.12 -28.01 -20.05
CA LYS A 375 6.27 -28.02 -20.95
C LYS A 375 7.60 -28.06 -20.23
N THR A 376 7.67 -27.51 -19.01
CA THR A 376 8.91 -27.33 -18.27
C THR A 376 9.10 -28.30 -17.11
N LEU A 377 8.18 -29.25 -16.91
CA LEU A 377 8.21 -30.21 -15.79
C LEU A 377 9.59 -30.88 -15.63
N ARG A 378 10.20 -31.31 -16.74
CA ARG A 378 11.48 -32.03 -16.77
C ARG A 378 12.67 -31.15 -17.13
N GLU A 379 12.45 -29.88 -17.38
CA GLU A 379 13.50 -28.94 -17.79
C GLU A 379 14.31 -28.48 -16.59
N LYS A 380 15.63 -28.69 -16.64
CA LYS A 380 16.55 -28.37 -15.53
C LYS A 380 17.04 -26.92 -15.53
N GLU A 381 17.01 -26.26 -16.69
CA GLU A 381 17.59 -24.91 -16.89
C GLU A 381 16.56 -23.78 -16.69
N ILE A 382 15.41 -24.09 -16.08
CA ILE A 382 14.41 -23.08 -15.76
C ILE A 382 14.82 -22.31 -14.52
N ASN A 383 14.72 -20.98 -14.62
CA ASN A 383 14.96 -20.05 -13.54
C ASN A 383 14.10 -20.43 -12.33
N LYS A 384 14.75 -20.56 -11.17
CA LYS A 384 14.10 -21.02 -9.93
C LYS A 384 12.98 -20.11 -9.45
N GLU A 385 13.08 -18.80 -9.67
CA GLU A 385 12.05 -17.84 -9.26
C GLU A 385 10.84 -17.91 -10.19
N LEU A 386 11.07 -18.00 -11.51
CA LEU A 386 10.01 -18.22 -12.49
C LEU A 386 9.25 -19.52 -12.18
N LYS A 387 9.98 -20.60 -11.87
CA LYS A 387 9.38 -21.88 -11.49
C LYS A 387 8.49 -21.71 -10.26
N GLN A 388 8.97 -21.07 -9.20
CA GLN A 388 8.16 -20.80 -8.00
C GLN A 388 6.93 -19.94 -8.31
N LEU A 389 7.06 -18.90 -9.14
CA LEU A 389 5.95 -18.05 -9.56
C LEU A 389 4.85 -18.86 -10.28
N VAL A 390 5.22 -19.71 -11.22
CA VAL A 390 4.29 -20.57 -11.97
C VAL A 390 3.46 -21.42 -11.01
N TYR A 391 4.12 -22.16 -10.09
CA TYR A 391 3.40 -23.04 -9.18
C TYR A 391 2.60 -22.27 -8.11
N ARG A 392 3.02 -21.06 -7.72
CA ARG A 392 2.22 -20.16 -6.87
C ARG A 392 0.93 -19.70 -7.55
N ILE A 393 0.98 -19.36 -8.84
CA ILE A 393 -0.22 -18.99 -9.60
C ILE A 393 -1.19 -20.17 -9.66
N LEU A 394 -0.68 -21.38 -9.92
CA LEU A 394 -1.50 -22.59 -9.99
C LEU A 394 -2.11 -22.99 -8.63
N LEU A 395 -1.42 -22.74 -7.52
CA LEU A 395 -1.91 -23.01 -6.17
C LEU A 395 -3.26 -22.33 -5.88
N ASN A 396 -3.52 -21.18 -6.52
CA ASN A 396 -4.76 -20.42 -6.36
C ASN A 396 -5.95 -21.01 -7.15
N ASP A 397 -5.73 -21.98 -8.04
CA ASP A 397 -6.76 -22.65 -8.84
C ASP A 397 -7.22 -23.97 -8.21
N LYS A 398 -7.81 -23.89 -7.00
CA LYS A 398 -8.25 -25.08 -6.26
C LYS A 398 -9.36 -25.82 -6.99
N ASN A 399 -9.29 -27.16 -6.96
CA ASN A 399 -10.20 -28.10 -7.61
C ASN A 399 -10.07 -28.19 -9.14
N ASN A 400 -8.96 -27.71 -9.71
CA ASN A 400 -8.65 -27.96 -11.10
C ASN A 400 -7.86 -29.28 -11.23
N GLU A 401 -8.50 -30.30 -11.81
CA GLU A 401 -7.91 -31.63 -12.00
C GLU A 401 -6.59 -31.59 -12.80
N GLU A 402 -6.47 -30.67 -13.76
CA GLU A 402 -5.24 -30.50 -14.52
C GLU A 402 -4.08 -29.94 -13.66
N VAL A 403 -4.41 -29.05 -12.71
CA VAL A 403 -3.45 -28.51 -11.73
C VAL A 403 -3.02 -29.58 -10.73
N GLU A 404 -3.97 -30.40 -10.25
CA GLU A 404 -3.66 -31.50 -9.35
C GLU A 404 -2.72 -32.51 -9.99
N ASN A 405 -2.99 -32.89 -11.25
CA ASN A 405 -2.15 -33.81 -11.99
C ASN A 405 -0.71 -33.28 -12.16
N ILE A 406 -0.54 -32.00 -12.51
CA ILE A 406 0.82 -31.44 -12.65
C ILE A 406 1.54 -31.34 -11.30
N PHE A 407 0.83 -31.12 -10.20
CA PHE A 407 1.40 -31.14 -8.85
C PHE A 407 1.87 -32.54 -8.44
N ILE A 408 1.06 -33.57 -8.70
CA ILE A 408 1.42 -34.97 -8.46
C ILE A 408 2.63 -35.35 -9.31
N ASP A 409 2.62 -35.04 -10.60
CA ASP A 409 3.72 -35.31 -11.52
C ASP A 409 5.04 -34.66 -11.04
N TYR A 410 4.95 -33.43 -10.53
CA TYR A 410 6.10 -32.72 -9.96
C TYR A 410 6.64 -33.44 -8.72
N ILE A 411 5.78 -33.81 -7.77
CA ILE A 411 6.18 -34.52 -6.56
C ILE A 411 6.86 -35.84 -6.93
N VAL A 412 6.28 -36.61 -7.85
CA VAL A 412 6.85 -37.90 -8.29
C VAL A 412 8.24 -37.69 -8.87
N TYR A 413 8.39 -36.72 -9.78
CA TYR A 413 9.65 -36.49 -10.49
C TYR A 413 10.76 -35.89 -9.61
N TYR A 414 10.42 -35.02 -8.66
CA TYR A 414 11.37 -34.33 -7.80
C TYR A 414 11.40 -34.84 -6.36
N SER A 415 10.81 -36.01 -6.08
CA SER A 415 10.69 -36.61 -4.74
C SER A 415 12.02 -36.76 -3.99
N ASP A 416 13.12 -36.99 -4.72
CA ASP A 416 14.47 -37.10 -4.14
C ASP A 416 15.10 -35.74 -3.80
N ASN A 417 14.56 -34.64 -4.32
CA ASN A 417 15.06 -33.27 -4.09
C ASN A 417 14.21 -32.54 -3.04
N LYS A 418 14.27 -33.00 -1.79
CA LYS A 418 13.45 -32.49 -0.68
C LYS A 418 13.65 -31.00 -0.36
N GLU A 419 14.73 -30.40 -0.84
CA GLU A 419 15.04 -28.98 -0.65
C GLU A 419 14.47 -28.08 -1.75
N ASP A 420 13.79 -28.64 -2.77
CA ASP A 420 13.16 -27.83 -3.82
C ASP A 420 12.03 -26.96 -3.24
N PRO A 421 12.15 -25.62 -3.29
CA PRO A 421 11.13 -24.72 -2.74
C PRO A 421 9.76 -24.86 -3.41
N VAL A 422 9.71 -25.40 -4.64
CA VAL A 422 8.44 -25.68 -5.34
C VAL A 422 7.64 -26.79 -4.63
N LEU A 423 8.31 -27.78 -4.03
CA LEU A 423 7.61 -28.83 -3.27
C LEU A 423 6.86 -28.25 -2.06
N ASN A 424 7.44 -27.24 -1.40
CA ASN A 424 6.76 -26.57 -0.29
C ASN A 424 5.50 -25.83 -0.75
N ILE A 425 5.55 -25.18 -1.92
CA ILE A 425 4.39 -24.51 -2.52
C ILE A 425 3.30 -25.56 -2.83
N ILE A 426 3.67 -26.64 -3.51
CA ILE A 426 2.74 -27.69 -3.91
C ILE A 426 2.09 -28.36 -2.70
N ASN A 427 2.88 -28.72 -1.68
CA ASN A 427 2.36 -29.38 -0.47
C ASN A 427 1.28 -28.56 0.25
N SER A 428 1.32 -27.23 0.15
CA SER A 428 0.29 -26.36 0.73
C SER A 428 -1.08 -26.46 0.03
N TYR A 429 -1.16 -27.06 -1.17
CA TYR A 429 -2.42 -27.21 -1.92
C TYR A 429 -3.47 -28.01 -1.14
N TRP A 430 -3.03 -29.08 -0.47
CA TRP A 430 -3.89 -30.00 0.30
C TRP A 430 -4.05 -29.61 1.77
N GLU A 431 -3.40 -28.53 2.24
CA GLU A 431 -3.64 -28.02 3.58
C GLU A 431 -5.06 -27.43 3.67
N LYS A 432 -5.78 -27.80 4.75
CA LYS A 432 -7.09 -27.21 5.05
C LYS A 432 -6.88 -25.74 5.42
N ASN A 433 -7.55 -24.83 4.70
CA ASN A 433 -7.56 -23.40 5.01
C ASN A 433 -8.25 -23.12 6.35
#